data_AF-A0A0B2URU2-F1
#
_entry.id   AF-A0A0B2URU2-F1
#
_cell.length_a   1.000
_cell.length_b   1.000
_cell.length_c   1.000
_cell.angle_alpha   90.00
_cell.angle_beta   90.00
_cell.angle_gamma   90.00
#
_symmetry.space_group_name_H-M   'P 1'
#
loop_
_entity.id
_entity.type
_entity.pdbx_description
1 polymer ?
#
loop_
_entity_poly.entity_id
_entity_poly.type
_entity_poly.pdbx_seq_one_letter_code
_entity_poly.pdbx_strand_id
1 'polypeptide(L)'
;YFLSDEAVEMLKREIYLFGPVLACFTVYEDFQHYSSGIYHPFTFPESQELYGHCAKLLGWGEENGEEYWLYMNTWGREWGEDGLL
;
A
#
# COMPACT_ATOMS: atom_id res chain seq x y z
N TYR A 1 9.13 5.52 -9.12
CA TYR A 1 10.40 5.30 -8.40
C TYR A 1 10.19 4.10 -7.49
N PHE A 2 10.92 3.01 -7.71
CA PHE A 2 10.87 1.85 -6.81
C PHE A 2 11.93 2.01 -5.71
N LEU A 3 11.63 1.53 -4.50
CA LEU A 3 12.59 1.49 -3.39
C LEU A 3 13.72 0.51 -3.75
N SER A 4 14.94 0.79 -3.31
CA SER A 4 16.03 -0.20 -3.39
C SER A 4 15.77 -1.35 -2.43
N ASP A 5 16.33 -2.53 -2.70
CA ASP A 5 16.24 -3.69 -1.80
C ASP A 5 16.73 -3.35 -0.38
N GLU A 6 17.79 -2.54 -0.27
CA GLU A 6 18.28 -2.05 1.02
C GLU A 6 17.22 -1.21 1.75
N ALA A 7 16.52 -0.32 1.05
CA ALA A 7 15.46 0.49 1.65
C ALA A 7 14.24 -0.37 2.05
N VAL A 8 13.90 -1.39 1.26
CA VAL A 8 12.86 -2.37 1.59
C VAL A 8 13.20 -3.10 2.89
N GLU A 9 14.42 -3.64 3.00
CA GLU A 9 14.86 -4.36 4.20
C GLU A 9 14.94 -3.44 5.43
N MET A 10 15.34 -2.18 5.26
CA MET A 10 15.30 -1.20 6.35
C MET A 10 13.88 -0.93 6.84
N LEU A 11 12.90 -0.78 5.94
CA LEU A 11 11.50 -0.59 6.31
C LEU A 11 10.91 -1.83 6.98
N LYS A 12 11.17 -3.03 6.44
CA LYS A 12 10.76 -4.30 7.04
C LYS A 12 11.30 -4.40 8.47
N ARG A 13 12.59 -4.09 8.67
CA ARG A 13 13.24 -4.08 9.99
C ARG A 13 12.64 -3.06 10.96
N GLU A 14 12.37 -1.84 10.50
CA GLU A 14 11.77 -0.79 11.34
C GLU A 14 10.39 -1.23 11.84
N ILE A 15 9.54 -1.72 10.93
CA ILE A 15 8.20 -2.19 11.27
C ILE A 15 8.25 -3.38 12.23
N TYR A 16 9.16 -4.33 12.00
CA TYR A 16 9.31 -5.49 12.86
C TYR A 16 9.73 -5.14 14.30
N LEU A 17 10.65 -4.19 14.46
CA LEU A 17 11.24 -3.85 15.75
C LEU A 17 10.42 -2.81 16.53
N PHE A 18 9.80 -1.87 15.83
CA PHE A 18 9.20 -0.67 16.44
C PHE A 18 7.72 -0.49 16.11
N GLY A 19 7.17 -1.33 15.24
CA GLY A 19 5.77 -1.29 14.84
C GLY A 19 5.50 -0.39 13.64
N PRO A 20 4.21 -0.17 13.32
CA PRO A 20 3.80 0.45 12.06
C PRO A 20 4.37 1.85 11.84
N VAL A 21 4.71 2.16 10.58
CA VAL A 21 5.27 3.45 10.16
C VAL A 21 4.28 4.24 9.31
N LEU A 22 4.45 5.56 9.23
CA LEU A 22 3.73 6.37 8.24
C LEU A 22 4.46 6.28 6.90
N ALA A 23 3.75 5.90 5.84
CA ALA A 23 4.30 5.89 4.49
C ALA A 23 3.36 6.63 3.54
N CYS A 24 3.95 7.35 2.59
CA CYS A 24 3.23 8.18 1.63
C CYS A 24 3.45 7.66 0.21
N PHE A 25 2.38 7.64 -0.58
CA PHE A 25 2.36 7.15 -1.96
C PHE A 25 1.46 8.03 -2.83
N THR A 26 1.66 7.94 -4.13
CA THR A 26 0.81 8.60 -5.11
C THR A 26 -0.47 7.80 -5.32
N VAL A 27 -1.61 8.44 -5.20
CA VAL A 27 -2.93 7.88 -5.49
C VAL A 27 -3.27 8.10 -6.96
N TYR A 28 -3.75 7.05 -7.60
CA TYR A 28 -4.27 7.05 -8.97
C TYR A 28 -5.79 6.84 -8.96
N GLU A 29 -6.48 7.11 -10.07
CA GLU A 29 -7.94 6.96 -10.17
C GLU A 29 -8.44 5.54 -9.87
N ASP A 30 -7.71 4.52 -10.31
CA ASP A 30 -8.00 3.11 -10.05
C ASP A 30 -7.88 2.73 -8.57
N PHE A 31 -6.99 3.39 -7.82
CA PHE A 31 -6.87 3.19 -6.37
C PHE A 31 -8.18 3.49 -5.62
N GLN A 32 -8.91 4.52 -6.04
CA GLN A 32 -10.17 4.88 -5.39
C GLN A 32 -11.22 3.76 -5.50
N HIS A 33 -11.08 2.89 -6.50
CA HIS A 33 -11.96 1.77 -6.80
C HIS A 33 -11.44 0.43 -6.26
N TYR A 34 -10.31 0.44 -5.53
CA TYR A 34 -9.80 -0.76 -4.87
C TYR A 34 -10.84 -1.34 -3.89
N SER A 35 -10.99 -2.66 -3.94
CA SER A 35 -11.94 -3.40 -3.09
C SER A 35 -11.34 -4.63 -2.43
N SER A 36 -10.39 -5.32 -3.07
CA SER A 36 -9.73 -6.51 -2.50
C SER A 36 -8.49 -6.93 -3.28
N GLY A 37 -7.61 -7.69 -2.63
CA GLY A 37 -6.43 -8.32 -3.23
C GLY A 37 -5.20 -7.41 -3.23
N ILE A 38 -4.16 -7.81 -3.95
CA ILE A 38 -2.94 -7.00 -4.06
C ILE A 38 -3.17 -5.89 -5.08
N TYR A 39 -3.07 -4.63 -4.64
CA TYR A 39 -3.26 -3.48 -5.52
C TYR A 39 -2.07 -3.27 -6.47
N HIS A 40 -2.38 -3.07 -7.75
CA HIS A 40 -1.43 -2.60 -8.75
C HIS A 40 -1.93 -1.31 -9.39
N PRO A 41 -1.08 -0.26 -9.49
CA PRO A 41 -1.46 0.94 -10.21
C PRO A 41 -1.57 0.65 -11.71
N PHE A 42 -2.40 1.44 -12.40
CA PHE A 42 -2.69 1.35 -13.83
C PHE A 42 -3.46 0.08 -14.24
N THR A 43 -4.33 -0.43 -13.37
CA THR A 43 -5.24 -1.52 -13.68
C THR A 43 -6.22 -1.12 -14.80
N PHE A 44 -6.51 0.18 -14.94
CA PHE A 44 -7.19 0.76 -16.10
C PHE A 44 -6.21 1.59 -16.95
N PRO A 45 -6.21 1.46 -18.29
CA PRO A 45 -5.26 2.16 -19.17
C PRO A 45 -5.28 3.69 -19.07
N GLU A 46 -6.40 4.25 -18.61
CA GLU A 46 -6.62 5.69 -18.53
C GLU A 46 -6.41 6.26 -17.11
N SER A 47 -6.01 5.43 -16.13
CA SER A 47 -5.88 5.85 -14.73
C SER A 47 -4.86 6.99 -14.58
N GLN A 48 -5.35 8.15 -14.13
CA GLN A 48 -4.52 9.34 -13.94
C GLN A 48 -4.01 9.44 -12.50
N GLU A 49 -2.84 10.09 -12.34
CA GLU A 49 -2.37 10.52 -11.03
C GLU A 49 -3.33 11.59 -10.47
N LEU A 50 -3.72 11.42 -9.21
CA LEU A 50 -4.64 12.33 -8.53
C LEU A 50 -3.94 13.21 -7.51
N TYR A 51 -3.35 12.60 -6.47
CA TYR A 51 -2.70 13.32 -5.36
C TYR A 51 -1.80 12.40 -4.53
N GLY A 52 -0.98 12.98 -3.65
CA GLY A 52 -0.23 12.22 -2.64
C GLY A 52 -1.11 11.89 -1.43
N HIS A 53 -0.98 10.67 -0.90
CA HIS A 53 -1.68 10.19 0.28
C HIS A 53 -0.70 9.53 1.25
N CYS A 54 -0.99 9.60 2.54
CA CYS A 54 -0.20 8.91 3.56
C CYS A 54 -1.11 8.01 4.40
N ALA A 55 -0.66 6.77 4.60
CA ALA A 55 -1.38 5.77 5.37
C ALA A 55 -0.42 5.05 6.32
N LYS A 56 -0.98 4.28 7.24
CA LYS A 56 -0.21 3.54 8.23
C LYS A 56 0.23 2.21 7.62
N LEU A 57 1.53 2.05 7.37
CA LEU A 57 2.11 0.81 6.88
C LEU A 57 2.29 -0.15 8.06
N LEU A 58 1.48 -1.22 8.06
CA LEU A 58 1.41 -2.19 9.14
C LEU A 58 2.48 -3.29 9.03
N GLY A 59 2.84 -3.67 7.81
CA GLY A 59 3.70 -4.80 7.56
C GLY A 59 3.76 -5.17 6.09
N TRP A 60 4.23 -6.37 5.82
CA TRP A 60 4.34 -6.97 4.50
C TRP A 60 4.00 -8.45 4.60
N GLY A 61 3.73 -9.07 3.45
CA GLY A 61 3.46 -10.49 3.35
C GLY A 61 3.71 -11.02 1.94
N GLU A 62 3.37 -12.27 1.75
CA GLU A 62 3.37 -12.93 0.44
C GLU A 62 2.05 -13.69 0.30
N GLU A 63 1.37 -13.54 -0.83
CA GLU A 63 0.22 -14.34 -1.20
C GLU A 63 0.43 -14.90 -2.61
N ASN A 64 0.31 -16.23 -2.76
CA ASN A 64 0.47 -16.91 -4.05
C ASN A 64 1.80 -16.61 -4.80
N GLY A 65 2.88 -16.33 -4.06
CA GLY A 65 4.19 -15.98 -4.62
C GLY A 65 4.35 -14.51 -4.97
N GLU A 66 3.38 -13.66 -4.60
CA GLU A 66 3.40 -12.22 -4.79
C GLU A 66 3.56 -11.50 -3.45
N GLU A 67 4.64 -10.73 -3.31
CA GLU A 67 4.90 -9.91 -2.12
C GLU A 67 3.99 -8.66 -2.11
N TYR A 68 3.47 -8.31 -0.93
CA TYR A 68 2.64 -7.13 -0.74
C TYR A 68 3.02 -6.35 0.52
N TRP A 69 2.63 -5.08 0.53
CA TRP A 69 2.64 -4.23 1.72
C TRP A 69 1.23 -4.10 2.26
N LEU A 70 1.07 -4.25 3.56
CA LEU A 70 -0.22 -4.11 4.24
C LEU A 70 -0.36 -2.72 4.84
N TYR A 71 -1.35 -1.96 4.40
CA TYR A 71 -1.64 -0.62 4.92
C TYR A 71 -3.00 -0.59 5.62
N MET A 72 -3.09 0.23 6.67
CA MET A 72 -4.36 0.70 7.21
C MET A 72 -4.66 2.09 6.64
N ASN A 73 -5.70 2.18 5.83
CA ASN A 73 -6.14 3.43 5.22
C ASN A 73 -6.96 4.28 6.22
N THR A 74 -7.28 5.51 5.82
CA THR A 74 -8.03 6.49 6.62
C THR A 74 -9.44 6.78 6.07
N TRP A 75 -9.93 5.94 5.14
CA TRP A 75 -11.20 6.13 4.42
C TRP A 75 -12.37 5.32 5.00
N GLY A 76 -12.19 4.76 6.20
CA GLY A 76 -13.21 3.94 6.87
C GLY A 76 -13.16 2.48 6.47
N ARG A 77 -13.95 1.65 7.17
CA ARG A 77 -13.96 0.19 7.02
C ARG A 77 -14.66 -0.31 5.76
N GLU A 78 -15.53 0.51 5.18
CA GLU A 78 -16.28 0.16 3.96
C GLU A 78 -15.43 0.22 2.69
N TRP A 79 -14.19 0.70 2.79
CA TRP A 79 -13.26 0.80 1.67
C TRP A 79 -12.23 -0.33 1.73
N GLY A 80 -11.90 -0.94 0.59
CA GLY A 80 -10.94 -2.04 0.53
C GLY A 80 -11.36 -3.24 1.39
N GLU A 81 -10.39 -3.86 2.04
CA GLU A 81 -10.59 -5.05 2.89
C GLU A 81 -10.71 -4.63 4.37
N ASP A 82 -11.91 -4.22 4.79
CA ASP A 82 -12.17 -3.66 6.15
C ASP A 82 -11.31 -2.42 6.47
N GLY A 83 -11.06 -1.57 5.46
CA GLY A 83 -10.19 -0.39 5.56
C GLY A 83 -8.71 -0.67 5.31
N LEU A 84 -8.36 -1.89 4.91
CA LEU A 84 -7.01 -2.30 4.55
C LEU A 84 -6.81 -2.35 3.04
N LEU A 85 -5.54 -2.31 2.65
CA LEU A 85 -5.05 -2.59 1.30
C LEU A 85 -3.65 -3.22 1.36
#